data_AF-A0A958L9E9-F1
#
_entry.id   AF-A0A958L9E9-F1
#
_cell.length_a   1.000
_cell.length_b   1.000
_cell.length_c   1.000
_cell.angle_alpha   90.00
_cell.angle_beta   90.00
_cell.angle_gamma   90.00
#
_symmetry.space_group_name_H-M   'P 1'
#
loop_
_entity.id
_entity.type
_entity.pdbx_description
1 polymer ?
#
loop_
_entity_poly.entity_id
_entity_poly.type
_entity_poly.pdbx_seq_one_letter_code
_entity_poly.pdbx_strand_id
1 'polypeptide(L)'
;MFKTIVMILSVLISSLFSHTTFANEVWQIKHSDRIEYWVFYVDELGWVGDHFTQPHGDLQDKDQSVRFPTLESIQKFITKNLTLYSPKTLSMQSDDFEPQSVIFPQTNKVLWEANNEWNEDWELQYKDWFENTFDENFFRTYNVKTDCADAAYAARWIFARLNSLPAGAQLAGSGQLITQATVKKSWKNLSRHNNWWQDELFMTALEYVMNNTYTHTLNQDTFPVKINSKTIIPGTIFLTLNSQSGHTMQVSHIDGNQNIRLVWSNLPRIVRTLDVSSFRPNDQPSLSRGGLIRHRWIYQDEHQNWRMKAKDQMPDYSLEQYDSTFMENYNYFYEAVKARVFAGNSIEDLADLKDAIELVDYQLRLRKDIVNSGYEFCQQQNCSENSVNYNNWSTPSRDKKIKDIFIQIQSLLLRNKNNDVANYWLDMAKNLEYHVYDNYSIS
;
A
#
# COMPACT_ATOMS: atom_id res chain seq x y z
N MET A 1 53.60 -13.96 -22.38
CA MET A 1 52.93 -12.72 -21.93
C MET A 1 51.57 -12.54 -22.61
N PHE A 2 50.77 -13.62 -22.77
CA PHE A 2 49.47 -13.58 -23.48
C PHE A 2 48.36 -14.42 -22.80
N LYS A 3 48.61 -14.94 -21.59
CA LYS A 3 47.63 -15.75 -20.84
C LYS A 3 46.99 -15.01 -19.66
N THR A 4 47.40 -13.78 -19.37
CA THR A 4 46.93 -13.03 -18.19
C THR A 4 45.85 -11.99 -18.53
N ILE A 5 45.62 -11.69 -19.81
CA ILE A 5 44.64 -10.65 -20.23
C ILE A 5 43.22 -11.22 -20.37
N VAL A 6 43.06 -12.54 -20.58
CA VAL A 6 41.72 -13.16 -20.72
C VAL A 6 41.02 -13.37 -19.38
N MET A 7 41.74 -13.38 -18.25
CA MET A 7 41.14 -13.60 -16.93
C MET A 7 40.66 -12.30 -16.25
N ILE A 8 41.14 -11.14 -16.69
CA ILE A 8 40.72 -9.83 -16.15
C ILE A 8 39.44 -9.32 -16.84
N LEU A 9 39.15 -9.75 -18.07
CA LEU A 9 37.91 -9.37 -18.76
C LEU A 9 36.67 -10.14 -18.25
N SER A 10 36.84 -11.36 -17.74
CA SER A 10 35.74 -12.18 -17.19
C SER A 10 35.27 -11.72 -15.81
N VAL A 11 36.14 -11.04 -15.05
CA VAL A 11 35.86 -10.53 -13.70
C VAL A 11 35.25 -9.10 -13.74
N LEU A 12 35.36 -8.39 -14.86
CA LEU A 12 34.80 -7.05 -15.04
C LEU A 12 33.37 -7.02 -15.63
N ILE A 13 32.87 -8.14 -16.16
CA ILE A 13 31.46 -8.26 -16.61
C ILE A 13 30.56 -8.79 -15.48
N SER A 14 31.12 -9.47 -14.48
CA SER A 14 30.39 -10.01 -13.34
C SER A 14 30.19 -9.01 -12.18
N SER A 15 30.80 -7.83 -12.24
CA SER A 15 30.69 -6.77 -11.22
C SER A 15 29.75 -5.61 -11.59
N LEU A 16 29.08 -5.65 -12.76
CA LEU A 16 28.13 -4.62 -13.22
C LEU A 16 26.67 -4.91 -12.87
N PHE A 17 26.37 -6.05 -12.25
CA PHE A 17 25.04 -6.34 -11.72
C PHE A 17 25.11 -6.36 -10.20
N SER A 18 25.06 -5.18 -9.58
CA SER A 18 24.75 -5.08 -8.15
C SER A 18 23.43 -5.82 -7.91
N HIS A 19 23.51 -6.96 -7.22
CA HIS A 19 22.48 -8.00 -7.10
C HIS A 19 21.19 -7.58 -6.35
N THR A 20 20.87 -6.28 -6.24
CA THR A 20 19.84 -5.78 -5.32
C THR A 20 18.80 -4.83 -5.93
N THR A 21 18.81 -4.49 -7.22
CA THR A 21 17.97 -3.39 -7.73
C THR A 21 16.80 -3.75 -8.65
N PHE A 22 16.44 -5.02 -8.85
CA PHE A 22 15.28 -5.36 -9.72
C PHE A 22 13.92 -4.93 -9.15
N ALA A 23 13.81 -4.70 -7.84
CA ALA A 23 12.56 -4.27 -7.24
C ALA A 23 12.22 -2.84 -7.68
N ASN A 24 11.06 -2.68 -8.32
CA ASN A 24 10.52 -1.41 -8.86
C ASN A 24 11.19 -0.91 -10.13
N GLU A 25 11.79 -1.83 -10.91
CA GLU A 25 12.18 -1.56 -12.27
C GLU A 25 10.99 -1.76 -13.21
N VAL A 26 10.77 -0.77 -14.08
CA VAL A 26 9.87 -0.90 -15.23
C VAL A 26 10.70 -1.21 -16.45
N TRP A 27 10.40 -2.32 -17.09
CA TRP A 27 11.02 -2.76 -18.32
C TRP A 27 10.10 -2.38 -19.48
N GLN A 28 10.57 -1.46 -20.33
CA GLN A 28 9.79 -0.99 -21.47
C GLN A 28 10.29 -1.63 -22.77
N ILE A 29 9.36 -2.22 -23.53
CA ILE A 29 9.60 -2.78 -24.87
C ILE A 29 8.71 -2.03 -25.86
N LYS A 30 9.32 -1.46 -26.90
CA LYS A 30 8.59 -0.71 -27.93
C LYS A 30 8.37 -1.57 -29.17
N HIS A 31 7.12 -1.64 -29.61
CA HIS A 31 6.72 -2.24 -30.88
C HIS A 31 6.21 -1.16 -31.85
N SER A 32 5.95 -1.56 -33.11
CA SER A 32 5.43 -0.64 -34.13
C SER A 32 4.02 -0.12 -33.81
N ASP A 33 3.20 -0.91 -33.12
CA ASP A 33 1.78 -0.69 -32.87
C ASP A 33 1.44 -0.44 -31.39
N ARG A 34 2.37 -0.77 -30.48
CA ARG A 34 2.17 -0.71 -29.03
C ARG A 34 3.47 -0.56 -28.25
N ILE A 35 3.33 -0.34 -26.95
CA ILE A 35 4.40 -0.40 -25.95
C ILE A 35 4.02 -1.46 -24.93
N GLU A 36 4.95 -2.30 -24.55
CA GLU A 36 4.79 -3.27 -23.47
C GLU A 36 5.61 -2.82 -22.25
N TYR A 37 5.05 -3.02 -21.07
CA TYR A 37 5.68 -2.72 -19.79
C TYR A 37 5.68 -3.97 -18.92
N TRP A 38 6.83 -4.28 -18.32
CA TRP A 38 6.91 -5.25 -17.23
C TRP A 38 7.31 -4.55 -15.95
N VAL A 39 6.48 -4.67 -14.92
CA VAL A 39 6.72 -4.07 -13.60
C VAL A 39 6.97 -5.20 -12.62
N PHE A 40 8.17 -5.24 -12.05
CA PHE A 40 8.56 -6.27 -11.08
C PHE A 40 8.64 -5.69 -9.67
N TYR A 41 7.96 -6.33 -8.73
CA TYR A 41 7.91 -5.91 -7.32
C TYR A 41 7.70 -7.11 -6.40
N VAL A 42 7.71 -6.88 -5.08
CA VAL A 42 7.45 -7.93 -4.08
C VAL A 42 6.22 -7.55 -3.26
N ASP A 43 5.32 -8.52 -3.07
CA ASP A 43 4.16 -8.42 -2.19
C ASP A 43 4.20 -9.49 -1.09
N GLU A 44 3.20 -9.52 -0.22
CA GLU A 44 3.12 -10.48 0.90
C GLU A 44 3.20 -11.96 0.48
N LEU A 45 2.94 -12.28 -0.79
CA LEU A 45 2.95 -13.63 -1.35
C LEU A 45 4.20 -13.91 -2.21
N GLY A 46 5.14 -12.97 -2.29
CA GLY A 46 6.42 -13.12 -2.98
C GLY A 46 6.59 -12.18 -4.17
N TRP A 47 7.43 -12.56 -5.12
CA TRP A 47 7.75 -11.72 -6.26
C TRP A 47 6.63 -11.75 -7.30
N VAL A 48 6.31 -10.59 -7.86
CA VAL A 48 5.29 -10.40 -8.89
C VAL A 48 5.92 -9.70 -10.09
N GLY A 49 5.56 -10.17 -11.29
CA GLY A 49 5.80 -9.47 -12.55
C GLY A 49 4.46 -9.21 -13.22
N ASP A 50 4.06 -7.95 -13.25
CA ASP A 50 2.88 -7.50 -13.97
C ASP A 50 3.26 -7.05 -15.38
N HIS A 51 2.52 -7.54 -16.36
CA HIS A 51 2.65 -7.16 -17.76
C HIS A 51 1.51 -6.23 -18.14
N PHE A 52 1.87 -5.15 -18.81
CA PHE A 52 0.92 -4.21 -19.35
C PHE A 52 1.20 -3.95 -20.83
N THR A 53 0.13 -3.81 -21.60
CA THR A 53 0.20 -3.38 -23.00
C THR A 53 -0.46 -2.03 -23.17
N GLN A 54 0.20 -1.12 -23.88
CA GLN A 54 -0.33 0.18 -24.27
C GLN A 54 -0.32 0.31 -25.80
N PRO A 55 -1.49 0.18 -26.47
CA PRO A 55 -1.62 0.55 -27.87
C PRO A 55 -1.25 2.03 -28.10
N HIS A 56 -0.68 2.36 -29.25
CA HIS A 56 -0.35 3.76 -29.57
C HIS A 56 -1.60 4.66 -29.51
N GLY A 57 -1.51 5.72 -28.70
CA GLY A 57 -2.62 6.66 -28.51
C GLY A 57 -3.79 6.10 -27.70
N ASP A 58 -3.57 5.10 -26.85
CA ASP A 58 -4.50 4.63 -25.82
C ASP A 58 -3.78 4.45 -24.46
N LEU A 59 -4.55 4.16 -23.43
CA LEU A 59 -4.07 3.85 -22.09
C LEU A 59 -3.58 2.40 -22.00
N GLN A 60 -2.60 2.13 -21.12
CA GLN A 60 -2.16 0.76 -20.87
C GLN A 60 -3.29 -0.12 -20.33
N ASP A 61 -3.22 -1.44 -20.46
CA ASP A 61 -4.05 -2.41 -19.76
C ASP A 61 -3.15 -3.47 -19.13
N LYS A 62 -3.50 -3.93 -17.93
CA LYS A 62 -2.83 -5.06 -17.29
C LYS A 62 -3.33 -6.34 -17.94
N ASP A 63 -2.47 -7.02 -18.67
CA ASP A 63 -2.83 -8.24 -19.41
C ASP A 63 -2.51 -9.50 -18.61
N GLN A 64 -1.44 -9.46 -17.81
CA GLN A 64 -0.96 -10.62 -17.08
C GLN A 64 -0.33 -10.21 -15.74
N SER A 65 -0.45 -11.11 -14.76
CA SER A 65 0.30 -11.07 -13.52
C SER A 65 0.93 -12.44 -13.29
N VAL A 66 2.25 -12.48 -13.12
CA VAL A 66 3.02 -13.72 -12.92
C VAL A 66 3.68 -13.68 -11.56
N ARG A 67 3.50 -14.75 -10.77
CA ARG A 67 4.18 -14.90 -9.48
C ARG A 67 5.45 -15.73 -9.63
N PHE A 68 6.48 -15.29 -8.92
CA PHE A 68 7.80 -15.87 -8.93
C PHE A 68 8.20 -16.28 -7.51
N PRO A 69 8.63 -17.53 -7.28
CA PRO A 69 9.03 -17.97 -5.95
C PRO A 69 10.32 -17.30 -5.46
N THR A 70 11.21 -16.88 -6.38
CA THR A 70 12.53 -16.33 -6.04
C THR A 70 12.97 -15.25 -7.01
N LEU A 71 13.88 -14.37 -6.56
CA LEU A 71 14.54 -13.40 -7.44
C LEU A 71 15.26 -14.07 -8.63
N GLU A 72 15.87 -15.23 -8.41
CA GLU A 72 16.53 -16.00 -9.48
C GLU A 72 15.53 -16.41 -10.57
N SER A 73 14.30 -16.77 -10.20
CA SER A 73 13.26 -17.12 -11.18
C SER A 73 12.81 -15.94 -12.03
N ILE A 74 12.77 -14.72 -11.46
CA ILE A 74 12.56 -13.49 -12.24
C ILE A 74 13.74 -13.26 -13.18
N GLN A 75 14.97 -13.36 -12.70
CA GLN A 75 16.16 -13.16 -13.54
C GLN A 75 16.17 -14.13 -14.73
N LYS A 76 15.80 -15.40 -14.51
CA LYS A 76 15.61 -16.38 -15.58
C LYS A 76 14.49 -15.97 -16.53
N PHE A 77 13.36 -15.49 -16.02
CA PHE A 77 12.25 -15.00 -16.83
C PHE A 77 12.66 -13.81 -17.71
N ILE A 78 13.30 -12.79 -17.13
CA ILE A 78 13.79 -11.60 -17.84
C ILE A 78 14.82 -12.01 -18.88
N THR A 79 15.80 -12.85 -18.52
CA THR A 79 16.86 -13.29 -19.42
C THR A 79 16.32 -14.11 -20.58
N LYS A 80 15.29 -14.93 -20.34
CA LYS A 80 14.67 -15.77 -21.38
C LYS A 80 13.73 -15.00 -22.28
N ASN A 81 12.94 -14.08 -21.73
CA ASN A 81 11.79 -13.49 -22.42
C ASN A 81 11.96 -12.02 -22.78
N LEU A 82 12.77 -11.23 -22.07
CA LEU A 82 12.84 -9.77 -22.25
C LEU A 82 14.14 -9.28 -22.88
N THR A 83 15.29 -9.92 -22.61
CA THR A 83 16.60 -9.45 -23.12
C THR A 83 16.73 -9.45 -24.63
N LEU A 84 15.96 -10.30 -25.32
CA LEU A 84 15.89 -10.36 -26.79
C LEU A 84 15.38 -9.06 -27.43
N TYR A 85 14.73 -8.18 -26.64
CA TYR A 85 14.08 -6.97 -27.12
C TYR A 85 14.85 -5.67 -26.82
N SER A 86 16.06 -5.75 -26.23
CA SER A 86 16.84 -4.58 -25.77
C SER A 86 16.00 -3.57 -24.98
N PRO A 87 15.33 -4.00 -23.90
CA PRO A 87 14.40 -3.18 -23.13
C PRO A 87 15.11 -1.98 -22.48
N LYS A 88 14.40 -0.86 -22.40
CA LYS A 88 14.82 0.28 -21.57
C LYS A 88 14.35 0.04 -20.14
N THR A 89 15.28 -0.03 -19.20
CA THR A 89 14.94 -0.03 -17.77
C THR A 89 14.68 1.40 -17.32
N LEU A 90 13.51 1.63 -16.74
CA LEU A 90 13.14 2.88 -16.09
C LEU A 90 13.03 2.60 -14.58
N SER A 91 13.63 3.46 -13.76
CA SER A 91 13.38 3.42 -12.32
C SER A 91 12.10 4.18 -12.04
N MET A 92 11.17 3.55 -11.32
CA MET A 92 9.98 4.28 -10.84
C MET A 92 10.35 5.42 -9.88
N GLN A 93 11.53 5.38 -9.26
CA GLN A 93 11.96 6.41 -8.31
C GLN A 93 12.85 7.49 -8.93
N SER A 94 13.24 7.39 -10.20
CA SER A 94 14.05 8.43 -10.85
C SER A 94 13.19 9.59 -11.34
N ASP A 95 13.69 10.82 -11.20
CA ASP A 95 13.12 12.02 -11.83
C ASP A 95 13.02 11.89 -13.36
N ASP A 96 13.78 10.98 -13.97
CA ASP A 96 13.71 10.62 -15.40
C ASP A 96 12.39 9.92 -15.79
N PHE A 97 11.59 9.49 -14.80
CA PHE A 97 10.21 9.05 -14.99
C PHE A 97 9.29 10.28 -14.98
N GLU A 98 9.55 11.26 -15.84
CA GLU A 98 8.58 12.33 -16.05
C GLU A 98 7.35 11.74 -16.75
N PRO A 99 6.14 11.90 -16.18
CA PRO A 99 4.93 11.39 -16.77
C PRO A 99 4.79 11.99 -18.17
N GLN A 100 4.82 11.13 -19.20
CA GLN A 100 4.57 11.59 -20.55
C GLN A 100 3.19 12.23 -20.57
N SER A 101 3.13 13.51 -20.95
CA SER A 101 1.90 14.25 -21.20
C SER A 101 1.26 13.73 -22.48
N VAL A 102 0.79 12.48 -22.46
CA VAL A 102 -0.02 11.96 -23.57
C VAL A 102 -1.40 12.58 -23.41
N ILE A 103 -1.59 13.66 -24.15
CA ILE A 103 -2.89 14.28 -24.41
C ILE A 103 -3.69 13.25 -25.22
N PHE A 104 -4.57 12.51 -24.54
CA PHE A 104 -5.54 11.70 -25.27
C PHE A 104 -6.44 12.62 -26.09
N PRO A 105 -6.91 12.19 -27.27
CA PRO A 105 -7.83 12.97 -28.07
C PRO A 105 -9.01 13.34 -27.18
N GLN A 106 -9.21 14.66 -26.99
CA GLN A 106 -10.26 15.19 -26.15
C GLN A 106 -11.59 14.63 -26.63
N THR A 107 -12.11 13.66 -25.88
CA THR A 107 -13.53 13.37 -25.91
C THR A 107 -14.18 14.49 -25.11
N ASN A 108 -15.27 15.09 -25.61
CA ASN A 108 -16.11 16.00 -24.81
C ASN A 108 -16.81 15.30 -23.62
N LYS A 109 -16.33 14.12 -23.23
CA LYS A 109 -16.83 13.28 -22.17
C LYS A 109 -15.71 13.13 -21.15
N VAL A 110 -16.02 13.44 -19.90
CA VAL A 110 -15.18 13.21 -18.73
C VAL A 110 -15.86 12.17 -17.83
N LEU A 111 -15.12 11.60 -16.88
CA LEU A 111 -15.67 10.70 -15.86
C LEU A 111 -16.65 11.48 -14.98
N TRP A 112 -16.24 12.67 -14.54
CA TRP A 112 -17.10 13.69 -13.91
C TRP A 112 -16.50 15.08 -14.08
N GLU A 113 -17.34 16.10 -13.93
CA GLU A 113 -16.90 17.50 -13.96
C GLU A 113 -16.26 17.88 -12.62
N ALA A 114 -15.01 18.36 -12.68
CA ALA A 114 -14.30 18.91 -11.54
C ALA A 114 -14.55 20.42 -11.46
N ASN A 115 -15.54 20.80 -10.66
CA ASN A 115 -15.95 22.20 -10.45
C ASN A 115 -15.33 22.82 -9.19
N ASN A 116 -14.68 22.00 -8.36
CA ASN A 116 -13.98 22.39 -7.16
C ASN A 116 -12.49 22.06 -7.28
N GLU A 117 -11.66 22.68 -6.47
CA GLU A 117 -10.23 22.42 -6.39
C GLU A 117 -9.85 21.95 -4.98
N TRP A 118 -8.84 21.09 -4.88
CA TRP A 118 -8.33 20.68 -3.58
C TRP A 118 -7.69 21.85 -2.85
N ASN A 119 -8.08 21.98 -1.58
CA ASN A 119 -7.52 22.89 -0.60
C ASN A 119 -7.66 22.26 0.80
N GLU A 120 -7.17 22.93 1.84
CA GLU A 120 -7.27 22.43 3.22
C GLU A 120 -8.72 22.23 3.69
N ASP A 121 -9.66 23.08 3.27
CA ASP A 121 -11.07 22.92 3.66
C ASP A 121 -11.67 21.63 3.08
N TRP A 122 -11.31 21.27 1.83
CA TRP A 122 -11.72 20.01 1.22
C TRP A 122 -11.04 18.80 1.83
N GLU A 123 -9.82 18.95 2.34
CA GLU A 123 -9.15 17.91 3.10
C GLU A 123 -9.81 17.66 4.46
N LEU A 124 -10.30 18.71 5.13
CA LEU A 124 -11.11 18.58 6.34
C LEU A 124 -12.47 17.93 6.05
N GLN A 125 -13.11 18.28 4.93
CA GLN A 125 -14.34 17.60 4.50
C GLN A 125 -14.08 16.14 4.13
N TYR A 126 -12.93 15.81 3.54
CA TYR A 126 -12.53 14.43 3.28
C TYR A 126 -12.36 13.65 4.57
N LYS A 127 -11.66 14.22 5.56
CA LYS A 127 -11.56 13.66 6.91
C LYS A 127 -12.93 13.36 7.48
N ASP A 128 -13.83 14.34 7.51
CA ASP A 128 -15.14 14.18 8.13
C ASP A 128 -16.01 13.16 7.39
N TRP A 129 -15.96 13.13 6.06
CA TRP A 129 -16.63 12.10 5.27
C TRP A 129 -16.07 10.70 5.56
N PHE A 130 -14.75 10.57 5.60
CA PHE A 130 -14.08 9.30 5.85
C PHE A 130 -14.45 8.76 7.25
N GLU A 131 -14.35 9.60 8.26
CA GLU A 131 -14.68 9.26 9.64
C GLU A 131 -16.14 8.86 9.84
N ASN A 132 -17.08 9.55 9.19
CA ASN A 132 -18.52 9.37 9.44
C ASN A 132 -19.22 8.41 8.45
N THR A 133 -18.60 8.13 7.30
CA THR A 133 -19.24 7.36 6.22
C THR A 133 -18.45 6.12 5.82
N PHE A 134 -17.12 6.15 5.93
CA PHE A 134 -16.24 5.09 5.46
C PHE A 134 -16.00 4.07 6.59
N ASP A 135 -16.98 3.19 6.81
CA ASP A 135 -16.86 2.07 7.75
C ASP A 135 -16.17 0.85 7.14
N GLU A 136 -15.93 -0.17 7.97
CA GLU A 136 -15.30 -1.43 7.56
C GLU A 136 -16.11 -2.20 6.47
N ASN A 137 -17.41 -1.95 6.35
CA ASN A 137 -18.29 -2.59 5.37
C ASN A 137 -18.52 -1.72 4.14
N PHE A 138 -17.91 -0.53 4.04
CA PHE A 138 -18.17 0.44 2.98
C PHE A 138 -18.02 -0.19 1.58
N PHE A 139 -16.87 -0.79 1.28
CA PHE A 139 -16.65 -1.41 -0.03
C PHE A 139 -17.50 -2.65 -0.27
N ARG A 140 -17.79 -3.43 0.78
CA ARG A 140 -18.71 -4.57 0.68
C ARG A 140 -20.12 -4.11 0.29
N THR A 141 -20.59 -3.04 0.91
CA THR A 141 -21.92 -2.45 0.65
C THR A 141 -22.08 -2.03 -0.80
N TYR A 142 -21.04 -1.46 -1.39
CA TYR A 142 -21.04 -0.99 -2.78
C TYR A 142 -20.40 -1.97 -3.78
N ASN A 143 -20.13 -3.21 -3.36
CA ASN A 143 -19.54 -4.26 -4.20
C ASN A 143 -18.22 -3.83 -4.89
N VAL A 144 -17.39 -3.06 -4.20
CA VAL A 144 -16.07 -2.61 -4.67
C VAL A 144 -15.02 -3.63 -4.24
N LYS A 145 -14.27 -4.16 -5.21
CA LYS A 145 -13.16 -5.08 -4.91
C LYS A 145 -11.93 -4.25 -4.55
N THR A 146 -11.28 -4.59 -3.45
CA THR A 146 -10.07 -3.89 -3.02
C THR A 146 -9.00 -4.85 -2.52
N ASP A 147 -7.75 -4.48 -2.73
CA ASP A 147 -6.59 -4.86 -1.94
C ASP A 147 -6.03 -3.65 -1.16
N CYS A 148 -4.82 -3.79 -0.59
CA CYS A 148 -4.16 -2.78 0.23
C CYS A 148 -4.20 -1.37 -0.38
N ALA A 149 -3.63 -1.18 -1.57
CA ALA A 149 -3.48 0.16 -2.17
C ALA A 149 -4.81 0.66 -2.76
N ASP A 150 -5.64 -0.27 -3.25
CA ASP A 150 -6.94 0.04 -3.82
C ASP A 150 -7.85 0.78 -2.84
N ALA A 151 -7.82 0.41 -1.57
CA ALA A 151 -8.65 1.04 -0.55
C ALA A 151 -8.38 2.55 -0.42
N ALA A 152 -7.11 2.97 -0.56
CA ALA A 152 -6.73 4.38 -0.51
C ALA A 152 -7.18 5.13 -1.77
N TYR A 153 -6.87 4.58 -2.96
CA TYR A 153 -7.29 5.19 -4.22
C TYR A 153 -8.81 5.29 -4.33
N ALA A 154 -9.54 4.22 -4.00
CA ALA A 154 -10.98 4.19 -4.11
C ALA A 154 -11.65 5.18 -3.16
N ALA A 155 -11.22 5.28 -1.91
CA ALA A 155 -11.74 6.27 -0.98
C ALA A 155 -11.56 7.70 -1.52
N ARG A 156 -10.35 8.03 -2.01
CA ARG A 156 -10.03 9.36 -2.56
C ARG A 156 -10.85 9.68 -3.82
N TRP A 157 -10.95 8.73 -4.75
CA TRP A 157 -11.69 8.90 -6.00
C TRP A 157 -13.19 9.01 -5.79
N ILE A 158 -13.77 8.20 -4.89
CA ILE A 158 -15.19 8.25 -4.56
C ILE A 158 -15.54 9.60 -3.93
N PHE A 159 -14.76 10.06 -2.95
CA PHE A 159 -14.97 11.37 -2.35
C PHE A 159 -14.85 12.51 -3.38
N ALA A 160 -13.85 12.43 -4.26
CA ALA A 160 -13.66 13.44 -5.30
C ALA A 160 -14.84 13.49 -6.28
N ARG A 161 -15.37 12.33 -6.67
CA ARG A 161 -16.55 12.19 -7.52
C ARG A 161 -17.83 12.73 -6.87
N LEU A 162 -17.98 12.53 -5.56
CA LEU A 162 -19.11 13.05 -4.79
C LEU A 162 -19.10 14.58 -4.69
N ASN A 163 -17.91 15.18 -4.68
CA ASN A 163 -17.72 16.61 -4.40
C ASN A 163 -17.20 17.41 -5.60
N SER A 164 -17.25 16.85 -6.82
CA SER A 164 -16.75 17.52 -8.03
C SER A 164 -15.31 18.03 -7.88
N LEU A 165 -14.45 17.28 -7.20
CA LEU A 165 -13.02 17.55 -7.09
C LEU A 165 -12.26 16.77 -8.15
N PRO A 166 -11.08 17.24 -8.59
CA PRO A 166 -10.23 16.45 -9.46
C PRO A 166 -9.61 15.28 -8.70
N ALA A 167 -9.39 14.15 -9.36
CA ALA A 167 -8.65 13.03 -8.80
C ALA A 167 -7.78 12.40 -9.88
N GLY A 168 -6.73 11.72 -9.46
CA GLY A 168 -5.82 11.11 -10.41
C GLY A 168 -4.88 10.11 -9.76
N ALA A 169 -4.23 9.32 -10.61
CA ALA A 169 -3.24 8.33 -10.22
C ALA A 169 -2.22 8.14 -11.35
N GLN A 170 -0.98 7.79 -11.01
CA GLN A 170 0.04 7.39 -11.98
C GLN A 170 -0.04 5.88 -12.24
N LEU A 171 -0.07 5.49 -13.53
CA LEU A 171 -0.14 4.09 -13.93
C LEU A 171 1.17 3.34 -13.68
N ALA A 172 1.13 2.12 -13.16
CA ALA A 172 2.33 1.36 -12.77
C ALA A 172 3.35 1.15 -13.90
N GLY A 173 2.88 0.98 -15.14
CA GLY A 173 3.74 0.70 -16.30
C GLY A 173 4.29 1.97 -16.93
N SER A 174 3.41 2.80 -17.48
CA SER A 174 3.77 4.01 -18.22
C SER A 174 4.01 5.23 -17.33
N GLY A 175 3.61 5.17 -16.05
CA GLY A 175 3.50 6.28 -15.08
C GLY A 175 2.79 7.52 -15.60
N GLN A 176 1.99 7.33 -16.65
CA GLN A 176 1.09 8.35 -17.14
C GLN A 176 0.08 8.71 -16.03
N LEU A 177 -0.18 10.00 -15.85
CA LEU A 177 -1.22 10.48 -14.97
C LEU A 177 -2.59 10.27 -15.63
N ILE A 178 -3.44 9.45 -15.00
CA ILE A 178 -4.86 9.37 -15.31
C ILE A 178 -5.64 10.27 -14.36
N THR A 179 -6.69 10.93 -14.85
CA THR A 179 -7.52 11.84 -14.05
C THR A 179 -9.00 11.65 -14.34
N GLN A 180 -9.85 12.42 -13.66
CA GLN A 180 -11.29 12.50 -13.98
C GLN A 180 -11.58 12.90 -15.44
N ALA A 181 -10.64 13.55 -16.11
CA ALA A 181 -10.78 13.94 -17.52
C ALA A 181 -10.32 12.84 -18.50
N THR A 182 -9.78 11.72 -18.01
CA THR A 182 -9.25 10.64 -18.85
C THR A 182 -10.32 9.58 -19.11
N VAL A 183 -10.75 9.44 -20.36
CA VAL A 183 -11.73 8.43 -20.78
C VAL A 183 -11.14 7.54 -21.87
N LYS A 184 -11.03 6.22 -21.62
CA LYS A 184 -10.60 5.26 -22.65
C LYS A 184 -11.62 5.19 -23.78
N LYS A 185 -11.15 4.89 -25.00
CA LYS A 185 -12.01 4.73 -26.18
C LYS A 185 -13.12 3.68 -25.94
N SER A 186 -12.78 2.59 -25.25
CA SER A 186 -13.73 1.52 -24.90
C SER A 186 -14.83 1.96 -23.93
N TRP A 187 -14.67 3.08 -23.23
CA TRP A 187 -15.64 3.59 -22.24
C TRP A 187 -16.63 4.60 -22.81
N LYS A 188 -16.49 4.95 -24.10
CA LYS A 188 -17.27 6.01 -24.75
C LYS A 188 -18.79 5.81 -24.58
N ASN A 189 -19.26 4.56 -24.61
CA ASN A 189 -20.69 4.22 -24.57
C ASN A 189 -21.21 3.86 -23.17
N LEU A 190 -20.37 3.88 -22.13
CA LEU A 190 -20.82 3.60 -20.76
C LEU A 190 -21.72 4.72 -20.24
N SER A 191 -22.76 4.35 -19.50
CA SER A 191 -23.73 5.30 -18.94
C SER A 191 -23.17 6.04 -17.72
N ARG A 192 -23.72 7.22 -17.44
CA ARG A 192 -23.45 8.00 -16.21
C ARG A 192 -24.66 7.92 -15.29
N HIS A 193 -24.42 8.05 -13.99
CA HIS A 193 -25.47 8.09 -12.99
C HIS A 193 -25.15 9.08 -11.88
N ASN A 194 -26.16 9.63 -11.21
CA ASN A 194 -25.95 10.57 -10.11
C ASN A 194 -25.28 9.89 -8.90
N ASN A 195 -25.82 8.72 -8.53
CA ASN A 195 -25.19 7.85 -7.54
C ASN A 195 -23.94 7.20 -8.15
N TRP A 196 -22.77 7.42 -7.55
CA TRP A 196 -21.49 6.95 -8.08
C TRP A 196 -21.42 5.42 -8.22
N TRP A 197 -22.03 4.65 -7.30
CA TRP A 197 -22.00 3.19 -7.33
C TRP A 197 -22.88 2.57 -8.44
N GLN A 198 -23.72 3.40 -9.09
CA GLN A 198 -24.54 3.02 -10.24
C GLN A 198 -24.02 3.64 -11.54
N ASP A 199 -22.96 4.47 -11.48
CA ASP A 199 -22.37 5.15 -12.62
C ASP A 199 -21.38 4.19 -13.30
N GLU A 200 -21.83 3.49 -14.36
CA GLU A 200 -21.03 2.48 -15.06
C GLU A 200 -19.68 3.03 -15.55
N LEU A 201 -19.67 4.27 -16.03
CA LEU A 201 -18.45 4.94 -16.48
C LEU A 201 -17.47 5.14 -15.33
N PHE A 202 -17.95 5.71 -14.22
CA PHE A 202 -17.12 5.93 -13.03
C PHE A 202 -16.61 4.61 -12.44
N MET A 203 -17.49 3.62 -12.27
CA MET A 203 -17.13 2.33 -11.70
C MET A 203 -16.11 1.58 -12.57
N THR A 204 -16.25 1.66 -13.90
CA THR A 204 -15.27 1.07 -14.83
C THR A 204 -13.92 1.77 -14.73
N ALA A 205 -13.91 3.10 -14.63
CA ALA A 205 -12.66 3.86 -14.47
C ALA A 205 -12.00 3.61 -13.11
N LEU A 206 -12.78 3.51 -12.03
CA LEU A 206 -12.28 3.18 -10.70
C LEU A 206 -11.63 1.78 -10.67
N GLU A 207 -12.31 0.78 -11.23
CA GLU A 207 -11.75 -0.57 -11.40
C GLU A 207 -10.48 -0.54 -12.25
N TYR A 208 -10.43 0.32 -13.28
CA TYR A 208 -9.24 0.48 -14.11
C TYR A 208 -8.06 1.06 -13.33
N VAL A 209 -8.27 2.10 -12.51
CA VAL A 209 -7.23 2.66 -11.63
C VAL A 209 -6.66 1.55 -10.75
N MET A 210 -7.52 0.86 -10.00
CA MET A 210 -7.14 -0.22 -9.08
C MET A 210 -6.46 -1.41 -9.78
N ASN A 211 -6.71 -1.63 -11.08
CA ASN A 211 -6.00 -2.64 -11.87
C ASN A 211 -4.62 -2.21 -12.37
N ASN A 212 -4.36 -0.91 -12.45
CA ASN A 212 -3.15 -0.35 -13.05
C ASN A 212 -2.33 0.46 -12.04
N THR A 213 -2.65 0.37 -10.76
CA THR A 213 -1.90 0.96 -9.64
C THR A 213 -1.56 -0.11 -8.62
N TYR A 214 -0.61 0.20 -7.75
CA TYR A 214 -0.21 -0.61 -6.60
C TYR A 214 0.48 0.23 -5.53
N THR A 215 0.95 -0.38 -4.45
CA THR A 215 1.54 0.30 -3.28
C THR A 215 2.70 1.24 -3.63
N HIS A 216 3.52 0.95 -4.65
CA HIS A 216 4.61 1.85 -5.04
C HIS A 216 4.15 3.03 -5.88
N THR A 217 3.15 2.88 -6.76
CA THR A 217 2.51 4.04 -7.41
C THR A 217 1.88 4.95 -6.37
N LEU A 218 1.27 4.37 -5.31
CA LEU A 218 0.69 5.17 -4.23
C LEU A 218 1.75 6.04 -3.55
N ASN A 219 2.98 5.54 -3.37
CA ASN A 219 4.10 6.33 -2.85
C ASN A 219 4.49 7.52 -3.75
N GLN A 220 4.28 7.41 -5.07
CA GLN A 220 4.55 8.50 -6.02
C GLN A 220 3.43 9.54 -6.01
N ASP A 221 2.19 9.07 -5.88
CA ASP A 221 0.95 9.86 -5.87
C ASP A 221 0.67 10.56 -4.54
N THR A 222 1.55 10.37 -3.56
CA THR A 222 1.43 10.88 -2.21
C THR A 222 2.68 11.62 -1.76
N PHE A 223 2.58 12.33 -0.64
CA PHE A 223 3.66 13.09 -0.05
C PHE A 223 3.73 12.86 1.47
N PRO A 224 4.93 12.88 2.06
CA PRO A 224 5.11 12.75 3.50
C PRO A 224 4.67 14.02 4.21
N VAL A 225 3.96 13.82 5.32
CA VAL A 225 3.35 14.92 6.08
C VAL A 225 4.12 15.18 7.36
N LYS A 226 3.99 16.41 7.86
CA LYS A 226 4.32 16.77 9.23
C LYS A 226 3.53 15.88 10.19
N ILE A 227 4.09 15.52 11.34
CA ILE A 227 3.46 14.65 12.34
C ILE A 227 2.92 15.51 13.47
N ASN A 228 1.62 15.78 13.47
CA ASN A 228 0.90 16.48 14.54
C ASN A 228 -0.62 16.21 14.42
N SER A 229 -1.41 16.75 15.35
CA SER A 229 -2.88 16.57 15.39
C SER A 229 -3.65 17.13 14.19
N LYS A 230 -3.07 18.04 13.40
CA LYS A 230 -3.74 18.63 12.23
C LYS A 230 -3.55 17.79 10.97
N THR A 231 -2.51 16.97 10.92
CA THR A 231 -2.08 16.25 9.72
C THR A 231 -2.24 14.74 9.84
N ILE A 232 -2.19 14.21 11.07
CA ILE A 232 -2.60 12.84 11.35
C ILE A 232 -4.08 12.91 11.68
N ILE A 233 -4.90 12.66 10.67
CA ILE A 233 -6.37 12.76 10.69
C ILE A 233 -6.97 11.59 9.89
N PRO A 234 -8.26 11.27 10.06
CA PRO A 234 -8.95 10.34 9.18
C PRO A 234 -8.66 10.58 7.68
N GLY A 235 -8.32 9.51 6.96
CA GLY A 235 -7.85 9.55 5.58
C GLY A 235 -6.33 9.68 5.40
N THR A 236 -5.55 10.00 6.43
CA THR A 236 -4.08 9.93 6.37
C THR A 236 -3.63 8.49 6.16
N ILE A 237 -2.70 8.28 5.24
CA ILE A 237 -2.25 6.94 4.85
C ILE A 237 -0.98 6.59 5.64
N PHE A 238 -0.93 5.40 6.20
CA PHE A 238 0.31 4.77 6.64
C PHE A 238 0.70 3.70 5.62
N LEU A 239 1.76 3.99 4.88
CA LEU A 239 2.32 3.12 3.86
C LEU A 239 3.60 2.50 4.38
N THR A 240 3.75 1.18 4.25
CA THR A 240 5.03 0.51 4.44
C THR A 240 5.41 -0.20 3.15
N LEU A 241 6.61 0.05 2.67
CA LEU A 241 7.21 -0.71 1.58
C LEU A 241 8.48 -1.34 2.17
N ASN A 242 8.62 -2.65 2.04
CA ASN A 242 9.84 -3.34 2.39
C ASN A 242 10.30 -4.15 1.17
N SER A 243 11.50 -4.73 1.23
CA SER A 243 12.05 -5.50 0.10
C SER A 243 11.25 -6.77 -0.22
N GLN A 244 10.25 -7.11 0.60
CA GLN A 244 9.50 -8.35 0.55
C GLN A 244 7.97 -8.16 0.47
N SER A 245 7.45 -6.94 0.60
CA SER A 245 6.02 -6.63 0.66
C SER A 245 5.77 -5.12 0.74
N GLY A 246 4.61 -4.67 0.26
CA GLY A 246 4.05 -3.36 0.56
C GLY A 246 2.70 -3.48 1.25
N HIS A 247 2.44 -2.62 2.23
CA HIS A 247 1.20 -2.61 2.98
C HIS A 247 0.67 -1.18 3.11
N THR A 248 -0.64 -0.97 2.92
CA THR A 248 -1.28 0.35 2.95
C THR A 248 -2.45 0.32 3.90
N MET A 249 -2.44 1.23 4.86
CA MET A 249 -3.52 1.43 5.83
C MET A 249 -3.91 2.90 5.85
N GLN A 250 -5.16 3.21 6.19
CA GLN A 250 -5.64 4.57 6.34
C GLN A 250 -6.09 4.80 7.77
N VAL A 251 -5.78 5.97 8.35
CA VAL A 251 -6.35 6.39 9.62
C VAL A 251 -7.87 6.49 9.44
N SER A 252 -8.64 5.74 10.22
CA SER A 252 -10.09 5.79 10.20
C SER A 252 -10.66 6.66 11.31
N HIS A 253 -10.02 6.63 12.48
CA HIS A 253 -10.48 7.36 13.64
C HIS A 253 -9.31 7.69 14.57
N ILE A 254 -9.44 8.79 15.31
CA ILE A 254 -8.52 9.17 16.38
C ILE A 254 -9.37 9.40 17.61
N ASP A 255 -9.28 8.48 18.58
CA ASP A 255 -10.13 8.57 19.77
C ASP A 255 -9.48 9.39 20.90
N GLY A 256 -10.32 9.79 21.86
CA GLY A 256 -9.90 10.59 23.02
C GLY A 256 -8.91 9.88 23.95
N ASN A 257 -8.70 8.57 23.80
CA ASN A 257 -7.77 7.77 24.59
C ASN A 257 -6.40 7.66 23.92
N GLN A 258 -6.06 8.57 23.01
CA GLN A 258 -4.79 8.59 22.31
C GLN A 258 -4.56 7.36 21.41
N ASN A 259 -5.63 6.74 20.92
CA ASN A 259 -5.55 5.68 19.92
C ASN A 259 -5.79 6.25 18.52
N ILE A 260 -4.96 5.82 17.58
CA ILE A 260 -5.10 6.12 16.16
C ILE A 260 -5.49 4.79 15.51
N ARG A 261 -6.73 4.68 15.07
CA ARG A 261 -7.25 3.48 14.41
C ARG A 261 -6.95 3.53 12.92
N LEU A 262 -6.57 2.39 12.38
CA LEU A 262 -6.27 2.16 10.98
C LEU A 262 -7.29 1.21 10.38
N VAL A 263 -7.68 1.45 9.13
CA VAL A 263 -8.51 0.58 8.31
C VAL A 263 -7.76 0.21 7.02
N TRP A 264 -7.91 -1.03 6.56
CA TRP A 264 -7.18 -1.55 5.42
C TRP A 264 -7.83 -2.77 4.75
N SER A 265 -7.42 -3.06 3.52
CA SER A 265 -7.79 -4.27 2.78
C SER A 265 -6.53 -5.08 2.49
N ASN A 266 -6.68 -6.35 2.10
CA ASN A 266 -5.54 -7.24 1.88
C ASN A 266 -5.63 -7.95 0.52
N LEU A 267 -4.59 -8.67 0.12
CA LEU A 267 -4.60 -9.53 -1.07
C LEU A 267 -5.47 -10.78 -0.84
N PRO A 268 -6.02 -11.39 -1.91
CA PRO A 268 -6.12 -10.88 -3.28
C PRO A 268 -7.25 -9.84 -3.43
N ARG A 269 -7.25 -8.99 -4.47
CA ARG A 269 -8.33 -8.00 -4.67
C ARG A 269 -9.71 -8.65 -4.79
N ILE A 270 -10.55 -8.53 -3.76
CA ILE A 270 -11.92 -9.08 -3.69
C ILE A 270 -12.84 -8.13 -2.92
N VAL A 271 -14.15 -8.36 -3.00
CA VAL A 271 -15.12 -7.68 -2.14
C VAL A 271 -15.02 -8.29 -0.74
N ARG A 272 -14.75 -7.45 0.26
CA ARG A 272 -14.58 -7.88 1.65
C ARG A 272 -14.95 -6.77 2.63
N THR A 273 -15.14 -7.15 3.89
CA THR A 273 -15.06 -6.23 5.02
C THR A 273 -13.59 -5.87 5.23
N LEU A 274 -13.31 -4.60 5.49
CA LEU A 274 -11.97 -4.09 5.76
C LEU A 274 -11.52 -4.50 7.16
N ASP A 275 -10.23 -4.74 7.31
CA ASP A 275 -9.61 -5.00 8.60
C ASP A 275 -9.37 -3.68 9.34
N VAL A 276 -9.46 -3.72 10.67
CA VAL A 276 -9.24 -2.57 11.56
C VAL A 276 -8.18 -2.92 12.60
N SER A 277 -7.29 -1.98 12.92
CA SER A 277 -6.28 -2.16 13.97
C SER A 277 -5.80 -0.84 14.55
N SER A 278 -5.18 -0.84 15.73
CA SER A 278 -4.47 0.34 16.25
C SER A 278 -3.15 0.59 15.52
N PHE A 279 -2.77 1.86 15.37
CA PHE A 279 -1.49 2.28 14.80
C PHE A 279 -0.33 1.90 15.74
N ARG A 280 0.38 0.81 15.41
CA ARG A 280 1.52 0.30 16.18
C ARG A 280 2.74 -0.15 15.35
N PRO A 281 3.22 0.65 14.38
CA PRO A 281 4.51 0.37 13.77
C PRO A 281 5.66 0.51 14.78
N ASN A 282 6.54 -0.49 14.83
CA ASN A 282 7.74 -0.46 15.65
C ASN A 282 8.85 0.35 15.00
N ASP A 283 9.15 0.03 13.74
CA ASP A 283 10.30 0.56 13.04
C ASP A 283 10.01 1.92 12.42
N GLN A 284 11.00 2.82 12.48
CA GLN A 284 10.97 4.08 11.74
C GLN A 284 10.94 3.80 10.23
N PRO A 285 10.04 4.44 9.46
CA PRO A 285 10.08 4.32 8.01
C PRO A 285 11.32 5.01 7.44
N SER A 286 11.77 4.59 6.26
CA SER A 286 12.70 5.37 5.44
C SER A 286 11.95 6.02 4.30
N LEU A 287 12.50 7.09 3.71
CA LEU A 287 11.86 7.83 2.62
C LEU A 287 11.47 6.94 1.43
N SER A 288 12.32 5.97 1.08
CA SER A 288 12.06 4.99 0.02
C SER A 288 11.04 3.90 0.39
N ARG A 289 10.63 3.84 1.66
CA ARG A 289 9.81 2.78 2.26
C ARG A 289 8.42 3.24 2.72
N GLY A 290 7.98 4.43 2.33
CA GLY A 290 6.67 4.97 2.70
C GLY A 290 6.73 5.81 3.97
N GLY A 291 5.77 5.65 4.88
CA GLY A 291 5.59 6.44 6.08
C GLY A 291 4.14 6.91 6.24
N LEU A 292 3.93 7.93 7.07
CA LEU A 292 2.68 8.68 7.16
C LEU A 292 2.63 9.72 6.03
N ILE A 293 1.68 9.54 5.12
CA ILE A 293 1.61 10.24 3.84
C ILE A 293 0.16 10.64 3.52
N ARG A 294 -0.03 11.62 2.62
CA ARG A 294 -1.34 12.03 2.09
C ARG A 294 -1.31 12.14 0.57
N HIS A 295 -2.47 12.05 -0.08
CA HIS A 295 -2.58 12.19 -1.53
C HIS A 295 -2.15 13.59 -2.00
N ARG A 296 -1.37 13.63 -3.09
CA ARG A 296 -1.04 14.89 -3.77
C ARG A 296 -2.28 15.45 -4.45
N TRP A 297 -2.37 16.77 -4.54
CA TRP A 297 -3.49 17.42 -5.21
C TRP A 297 -3.35 17.38 -6.72
N ILE A 298 -4.44 17.04 -7.39
CA ILE A 298 -4.59 17.26 -8.83
C ILE A 298 -5.11 18.69 -9.05
N TYR A 299 -4.54 19.40 -10.02
CA TYR A 299 -4.91 20.77 -10.39
C TYR A 299 -4.78 20.98 -11.90
N GLN A 300 -5.41 22.02 -12.45
CA GLN A 300 -5.15 22.46 -13.82
C GLN A 300 -4.08 23.55 -13.85
N ASP A 301 -3.09 23.40 -14.73
CA ASP A 301 -2.13 24.46 -15.00
C ASP A 301 -2.73 25.60 -15.85
N GLU A 302 -1.92 26.63 -16.10
CA GLU A 302 -2.29 27.78 -16.95
C GLU A 302 -2.65 27.38 -18.41
N HIS A 303 -2.25 26.20 -18.86
CA HIS A 303 -2.52 25.63 -20.19
C HIS A 303 -3.71 24.66 -20.16
N GLN A 304 -4.48 24.63 -19.07
CA GLN A 304 -5.63 23.74 -18.87
C GLN A 304 -5.27 22.24 -18.82
N ASN A 305 -4.00 21.91 -18.61
CA ASN A 305 -3.57 20.52 -18.45
C ASN A 305 -3.69 20.10 -16.99
N TRP A 306 -4.25 18.92 -16.76
CA TRP A 306 -4.27 18.32 -15.43
C TRP A 306 -2.88 17.86 -15.01
N ARG A 307 -2.46 18.30 -13.84
CA ARG A 307 -1.16 17.97 -13.23
C ARG A 307 -1.34 17.55 -11.79
N MET A 308 -0.34 16.84 -11.29
CA MET A 308 -0.21 16.52 -9.87
C MET A 308 0.78 17.49 -9.22
N LYS A 309 0.36 18.16 -8.14
CA LYS A 309 1.18 19.14 -7.41
C LYS A 309 2.44 18.50 -6.86
N ALA A 310 3.60 19.15 -6.96
CA ALA A 310 4.86 18.59 -6.47
C ALA A 310 4.81 18.33 -4.95
N LYS A 311 5.54 17.30 -4.47
CA LYS A 311 5.46 16.86 -3.06
C LYS A 311 5.80 18.00 -2.08
N ASP A 312 6.86 18.74 -2.36
CA ASP A 312 7.36 19.88 -1.57
C ASP A 312 6.48 21.13 -1.64
N GLN A 313 5.53 21.17 -2.57
CA GLN A 313 4.54 22.23 -2.69
C GLN A 313 3.21 21.90 -2.00
N MET A 314 3.09 20.69 -1.44
CA MET A 314 1.92 20.27 -0.69
C MET A 314 1.91 20.93 0.70
N PRO A 315 0.73 21.33 1.21
CA PRO A 315 0.61 21.81 2.58
C PRO A 315 1.07 20.75 3.57
N ASP A 316 1.74 21.19 4.62
CA ASP A 316 2.33 20.34 5.65
C ASP A 316 3.32 19.27 5.16
N TYR A 317 3.88 19.43 3.95
CA TYR A 317 5.00 18.58 3.53
C TYR A 317 6.13 18.62 4.57
N SER A 318 6.60 17.45 4.99
CA SER A 318 7.69 17.32 5.96
C SER A 318 8.40 15.99 5.79
N LEU A 319 9.72 16.02 6.00
CA LEU A 319 10.57 14.84 6.04
C LEU A 319 10.93 14.41 7.46
N GLU A 320 10.35 15.04 8.50
CA GLU A 320 10.78 14.84 9.89
C GLU A 320 10.68 13.39 10.37
N GLN A 321 9.69 12.63 9.89
CA GLN A 321 9.51 11.22 10.27
C GLN A 321 10.65 10.31 9.78
N TYR A 322 11.52 10.80 8.91
CA TYR A 322 12.70 10.09 8.39
C TYR A 322 14.01 10.53 9.05
N ASP A 323 13.98 11.58 9.88
CA ASP A 323 15.15 12.08 10.57
C ASP A 323 15.59 11.10 11.65
N SER A 324 16.89 10.83 11.77
CA SER A 324 17.41 9.85 12.76
C SER A 324 17.14 10.25 14.21
N THR A 325 16.83 11.53 14.48
CA THR A 325 16.47 12.05 15.79
C THR A 325 14.97 11.98 16.08
N PHE A 326 14.13 11.62 15.09
CA PHE A 326 12.67 11.58 15.27
C PHE A 326 12.23 10.71 16.46
N MET A 327 12.93 9.59 16.65
CA MET A 327 12.72 8.60 17.70
C MET A 327 13.66 8.72 18.91
N GLU A 328 14.48 9.78 19.04
CA GLU A 328 15.56 9.85 20.05
C GLU A 328 15.12 9.54 21.50
N ASN A 329 13.86 9.82 21.85
CA ASN A 329 13.29 9.60 23.18
C ASN A 329 12.26 8.46 23.24
N TYR A 330 12.17 7.63 22.20
CA TYR A 330 11.11 6.63 22.04
C TYR A 330 11.68 5.30 21.54
N ASN A 331 11.14 4.20 22.05
CA ASN A 331 11.60 2.86 21.64
C ASN A 331 10.93 2.42 20.33
N TYR A 332 9.74 2.95 20.05
CA TYR A 332 8.94 2.57 18.90
C TYR A 332 8.44 3.78 18.13
N PHE A 333 8.34 3.64 16.80
CA PHE A 333 7.88 4.72 15.92
C PHE A 333 6.48 5.22 16.31
N TYR A 334 5.57 4.30 16.69
CA TYR A 334 4.23 4.69 17.12
C TYR A 334 4.23 5.59 18.37
N GLU A 335 5.14 5.39 19.32
CA GLU A 335 5.25 6.23 20.52
C GLU A 335 5.66 7.65 20.15
N ALA A 336 6.66 7.78 19.26
CA ALA A 336 7.13 9.06 18.76
C ALA A 336 6.06 9.84 17.98
N VAL A 337 5.21 9.13 17.23
CA VAL A 337 4.06 9.71 16.53
C VAL A 337 2.99 10.14 17.54
N LYS A 338 2.56 9.24 18.44
CA LYS A 338 1.52 9.54 19.44
C LYS A 338 1.91 10.75 20.29
N ALA A 339 3.15 10.84 20.75
CA ALA A 339 3.62 11.98 21.54
C ALA A 339 3.51 13.34 20.83
N ARG A 340 3.63 13.36 19.50
CA ARG A 340 3.49 14.58 18.68
C ARG A 340 2.04 14.87 18.31
N VAL A 341 1.25 13.84 18.04
CA VAL A 341 -0.19 13.96 17.72
C VAL A 341 -0.97 14.40 18.96
N PHE A 342 -0.66 13.84 20.12
CA PHE A 342 -1.36 14.10 21.39
C PHE A 342 -0.55 15.00 22.33
N ALA A 343 0.34 15.84 21.78
CA ALA A 343 1.22 16.71 22.56
C ALA A 343 0.45 17.50 23.63
N GLY A 344 0.83 17.31 24.89
CA GLY A 344 0.13 17.87 26.06
C GLY A 344 -0.61 16.84 26.91
N ASN A 345 -0.80 15.61 26.41
CA ASN A 345 -1.34 14.48 27.17
C ASN A 345 -0.22 13.49 27.54
N SER A 346 -0.26 12.94 28.75
CA SER A 346 0.58 11.80 29.11
C SER A 346 0.07 10.57 28.35
N ILE A 347 0.96 9.86 27.64
CA ILE A 347 0.61 8.58 27.01
C ILE A 347 0.09 7.63 28.11
N GLU A 348 -1.12 7.12 27.93
CA GLU A 348 -1.75 6.22 28.90
C GLU A 348 -1.29 4.78 28.63
N ASP A 349 -0.28 4.33 29.37
CA ASP A 349 0.28 2.97 29.28
C ASP A 349 -0.80 1.86 29.39
N LEU A 350 -1.89 2.08 30.13
CA LEU A 350 -2.98 1.10 30.28
C LEU A 350 -3.80 0.96 28.98
N ALA A 351 -4.07 2.06 28.28
CA ALA A 351 -4.76 2.02 26.98
C ALA A 351 -3.86 1.31 25.96
N ASP A 352 -2.58 1.66 25.92
CA ASP A 352 -1.60 1.00 25.06
C ASP A 352 -1.44 -0.49 25.39
N LEU A 353 -1.55 -0.90 26.65
CA LEU A 353 -1.53 -2.32 27.00
C LEU A 353 -2.77 -3.05 26.47
N LYS A 354 -3.97 -2.49 26.69
CA LYS A 354 -5.24 -3.08 26.22
C LYS A 354 -5.24 -3.28 24.70
N ASP A 355 -4.84 -2.25 23.96
CA ASP A 355 -4.71 -2.32 22.50
C ASP A 355 -3.71 -3.39 22.07
N ALA A 356 -2.60 -3.58 22.79
CA ALA A 356 -1.58 -4.56 22.43
C ALA A 356 -2.11 -5.98 22.63
N ILE A 357 -2.88 -6.16 23.70
CA ILE A 357 -3.56 -7.41 24.05
C ILE A 357 -4.61 -7.77 23.00
N GLU A 358 -5.49 -6.83 22.65
CA GLU A 358 -6.49 -7.02 21.60
C GLU A 358 -5.83 -7.36 20.25
N LEU A 359 -4.68 -6.74 19.96
CA LEU A 359 -3.92 -7.05 18.76
C LEU A 359 -3.32 -8.48 18.79
N VAL A 360 -2.85 -8.98 19.93
CA VAL A 360 -2.41 -10.39 20.06
C VAL A 360 -3.56 -11.34 19.77
N ASP A 361 -4.70 -11.14 20.42
CA ASP A 361 -5.89 -11.97 20.23
C ASP A 361 -6.35 -11.97 18.76
N TYR A 362 -6.41 -10.81 18.12
CA TYR A 362 -6.70 -10.70 16.69
C TYR A 362 -5.67 -11.45 15.81
N GLN A 363 -4.37 -11.26 16.04
CA GLN A 363 -3.34 -11.95 15.27
C GLN A 363 -3.36 -13.48 15.49
N LEU A 364 -3.70 -13.95 16.69
CA LEU A 364 -3.88 -15.38 16.98
C LEU A 364 -5.09 -15.96 16.25
N ARG A 365 -6.22 -15.24 16.18
CA ARG A 365 -7.39 -15.64 15.36
C ARG A 365 -7.03 -15.74 13.88
N LEU A 366 -6.42 -14.69 13.31
CA LEU A 366 -5.97 -14.71 11.91
C LEU A 366 -5.02 -15.87 11.63
N ARG A 367 -4.09 -16.13 12.54
CA ARG A 367 -3.16 -17.26 12.44
C ARG A 367 -3.91 -18.59 12.47
N LYS A 368 -4.89 -18.76 13.37
CA LYS A 368 -5.71 -19.97 13.44
C LYS A 368 -6.42 -20.23 12.11
N ASP A 369 -7.11 -19.23 11.58
CA ASP A 369 -7.89 -19.36 10.35
C ASP A 369 -7.01 -19.75 9.16
N ILE A 370 -5.88 -19.06 8.98
CA ILE A 370 -4.98 -19.37 7.85
C ILE A 370 -4.27 -20.73 8.01
N VAL A 371 -3.91 -21.13 9.24
CA VAL A 371 -3.31 -22.44 9.51
C VAL A 371 -4.33 -23.55 9.22
N ASN A 372 -5.58 -23.38 9.62
CA ASN A 372 -6.64 -24.36 9.36
C ASN A 372 -6.90 -24.50 7.85
N SER A 373 -7.13 -23.38 7.15
CA SER A 373 -7.35 -23.40 5.70
C SER A 373 -6.13 -23.92 4.94
N GLY A 374 -4.92 -23.57 5.39
CA GLY A 374 -3.68 -24.06 4.81
C GLY A 374 -3.47 -25.55 5.03
N TYR A 375 -3.78 -26.05 6.21
CA TYR A 375 -3.74 -27.49 6.51
C TYR A 375 -4.66 -28.27 5.58
N GLU A 376 -5.93 -27.86 5.47
CA GLU A 376 -6.92 -28.51 4.58
C GLU A 376 -6.46 -28.49 3.10
N PHE A 377 -5.96 -27.35 2.63
CA PHE A 377 -5.44 -27.22 1.26
C PHE A 377 -4.24 -28.14 1.03
N CYS A 378 -3.30 -28.19 1.97
CA CYS A 378 -2.08 -28.96 1.88
C CYS A 378 -2.28 -30.48 2.02
N GLN A 379 -3.45 -30.94 2.47
CA GLN A 379 -3.83 -32.35 2.37
C GLN A 379 -4.03 -32.80 0.91
N GLN A 380 -4.38 -31.87 0.02
CA GLN A 380 -4.76 -32.15 -1.36
C GLN A 380 -3.73 -31.67 -2.38
N GLN A 381 -2.82 -30.79 -1.97
CA GLN A 381 -1.88 -30.09 -2.85
C GLN A 381 -0.45 -30.21 -2.33
N ASN A 382 0.54 -30.12 -3.22
CA ASN A 382 1.93 -30.12 -2.78
C ASN A 382 2.25 -28.84 -1.98
N CYS A 383 2.55 -29.00 -0.69
CA CYS A 383 3.03 -27.98 0.22
C CYS A 383 4.40 -28.33 0.83
N SER A 384 5.25 -29.04 0.09
CA SER A 384 6.64 -29.24 0.50
C SER A 384 7.33 -27.91 0.78
N GLU A 385 8.27 -27.88 1.74
CA GLU A 385 9.06 -26.70 2.06
C GLU A 385 9.62 -26.02 0.79
N ASN A 386 9.54 -24.69 0.72
CA ASN A 386 9.87 -23.86 -0.45
C ASN A 386 8.95 -23.98 -1.69
N SER A 387 7.87 -24.76 -1.64
CA SER A 387 6.85 -24.71 -2.69
C SER A 387 6.06 -23.38 -2.63
N VAL A 388 5.47 -22.97 -3.76
CA VAL A 388 4.60 -21.78 -3.81
C VAL A 388 3.45 -21.90 -2.81
N ASN A 389 2.83 -23.08 -2.72
CA ASN A 389 1.75 -23.33 -1.78
C ASN A 389 2.22 -23.29 -0.32
N TYR A 390 3.40 -23.84 -0.01
CA TYR A 390 4.00 -23.71 1.32
C TYR A 390 4.17 -22.23 1.67
N ASN A 391 4.74 -21.43 0.78
CA ASN A 391 4.93 -19.99 1.04
C ASN A 391 3.59 -19.27 1.25
N ASN A 392 2.57 -19.59 0.44
CA ASN A 392 1.23 -18.99 0.54
C ASN A 392 0.52 -19.30 1.87
N TRP A 393 0.74 -20.49 2.44
CA TRP A 393 0.05 -20.96 3.64
C TRP A 393 0.91 -20.93 4.91
N SER A 394 2.22 -20.69 4.79
CA SER A 394 3.12 -20.53 5.93
C SER A 394 2.84 -19.24 6.71
N THR A 395 3.04 -19.28 8.04
CA THR A 395 2.84 -18.15 8.94
C THR A 395 4.08 -17.50 9.58
N PRO A 396 5.35 -17.69 9.16
CA PRO A 396 6.51 -17.11 9.87
C PRO A 396 6.44 -15.60 10.11
N SER A 397 5.94 -14.83 9.13
CA SER A 397 5.77 -13.38 9.26
C SER A 397 4.73 -13.00 10.33
N ARG A 398 3.61 -13.73 10.39
CA ARG A 398 2.57 -13.58 11.41
C ARG A 398 3.08 -14.00 12.79
N ASP A 399 3.83 -15.09 12.86
CA ASP A 399 4.42 -15.59 14.11
C ASP A 399 5.44 -14.60 14.69
N LYS A 400 6.29 -14.03 13.82
CA LYS A 400 7.18 -12.93 14.19
C LYS A 400 6.39 -11.73 14.70
N LYS A 401 5.32 -11.32 14.00
CA LYS A 401 4.48 -10.18 14.42
C LYS A 401 3.85 -10.42 15.80
N ILE A 402 3.31 -11.61 16.05
CA ILE A 402 2.76 -11.99 17.36
C ILE A 402 3.84 -11.87 18.44
N LYS A 403 5.03 -12.44 18.20
CA LYS A 403 6.17 -12.34 19.13
C LYS A 403 6.56 -10.88 19.40
N ASP A 404 6.63 -10.04 18.37
CA ASP A 404 6.98 -8.63 18.50
C ASP A 404 5.95 -7.86 19.34
N ILE A 405 4.67 -8.25 19.29
CA ILE A 405 3.62 -7.67 20.15
C ILE A 405 3.79 -8.12 21.61
N PHE A 406 4.11 -9.40 21.87
CA PHE A 406 4.43 -9.88 23.22
C PHE A 406 5.61 -9.12 23.84
N ILE A 407 6.66 -8.82 23.06
CA ILE A 407 7.81 -8.01 23.52
C ILE A 407 7.37 -6.59 23.90
N GLN A 408 6.46 -5.98 23.15
CA GLN A 408 5.90 -4.66 23.48
C GLN A 408 5.09 -4.70 24.77
N ILE A 409 4.23 -5.70 24.95
CA ILE A 409 3.46 -5.91 26.18
C ILE A 409 4.41 -6.05 27.38
N GLN A 410 5.46 -6.86 27.26
CA GLN A 410 6.46 -7.01 28.31
C GLN A 410 7.14 -5.67 28.65
N SER A 411 7.46 -4.88 27.63
CA SER A 411 8.07 -3.55 27.81
C SER A 411 7.12 -2.58 28.51
N LEU A 412 5.83 -2.57 28.16
CA LEU A 412 4.79 -1.79 28.83
C LEU A 412 4.63 -2.21 30.31
N LEU A 413 4.61 -3.51 30.58
CA LEU A 413 4.54 -4.07 31.94
C LEU A 413 5.76 -3.66 32.79
N LEU A 414 6.97 -3.64 32.21
CA LEU A 414 8.19 -3.26 32.92
C LEU A 414 8.26 -1.76 33.23
N ARG A 415 7.71 -0.91 32.34
CA ARG A 415 7.63 0.54 32.57
C ARG A 415 6.58 0.90 33.61
N ASN A 416 5.49 0.14 33.67
CA ASN A 416 4.36 0.44 34.53
C ASN A 416 4.45 -0.35 35.84
N LYS A 417 4.89 0.32 36.93
CA LYS A 417 4.97 -0.28 38.28
C LYS A 417 3.60 -0.52 38.94
N ASN A 418 2.50 -0.24 38.24
CA ASN A 418 1.17 -0.34 38.81
C ASN A 418 0.64 -1.78 38.71
N ASN A 419 0.18 -2.34 39.83
CA ASN A 419 -0.28 -3.73 39.92
C ASN A 419 -1.49 -4.03 39.03
N ASP A 420 -2.30 -3.02 38.69
CA ASP A 420 -3.49 -3.18 37.84
C ASP A 420 -3.14 -3.69 36.43
N VAL A 421 -2.00 -3.27 35.89
CA VAL A 421 -1.51 -3.64 34.55
C VAL A 421 -1.07 -5.10 34.53
N ALA A 422 -0.32 -5.53 35.56
CA ALA A 422 0.08 -6.92 35.72
C ALA A 422 -1.12 -7.84 35.97
N ASN A 423 -2.10 -7.40 36.76
CA ASN A 423 -3.32 -8.15 37.03
C ASN A 423 -4.18 -8.31 35.76
N TYR A 424 -4.30 -7.27 34.94
CA TYR A 424 -5.02 -7.34 33.66
C TYR A 424 -4.35 -8.33 32.70
N TRP A 425 -3.02 -8.29 32.59
CA TRP A 425 -2.27 -9.26 31.80
C TRP A 425 -2.48 -10.70 32.29
N LEU A 426 -2.43 -10.94 33.60
CA LEU A 426 -2.64 -12.27 34.19
C LEU A 426 -4.07 -12.79 33.98
N ASP A 427 -5.08 -11.93 34.10
CA ASP A 427 -6.48 -12.30 33.85
C ASP A 427 -6.70 -12.73 32.40
N MET A 428 -6.16 -11.95 31.47
CA MET A 428 -6.31 -12.24 30.05
C MET A 428 -5.39 -13.37 29.58
N ALA A 429 -4.21 -13.57 30.17
CA ALA A 429 -3.40 -14.77 29.94
C ALA A 429 -4.16 -16.05 30.30
N LYS A 430 -4.96 -16.05 31.38
CA LYS A 430 -5.85 -17.16 31.73
C LYS A 430 -6.97 -17.36 30.70
N ASN A 431 -7.52 -16.27 30.15
CA ASN A 431 -8.55 -16.35 29.11
C ASN A 431 -7.97 -16.81 27.76
N LEU A 432 -6.75 -16.39 27.41
CA LEU A 432 -6.01 -16.90 26.26
C LEU A 432 -5.66 -18.38 26.42
N GLU A 433 -5.24 -18.79 27.63
CA GLU A 433 -5.00 -20.19 27.96
C GLU A 433 -6.27 -21.03 27.72
N TYR A 434 -7.44 -20.53 28.14
CA TYR A 434 -8.72 -21.18 27.86
C TYR A 434 -8.98 -21.36 26.34
N HIS A 435 -8.74 -20.33 25.53
CA HIS A 435 -8.89 -20.41 24.07
C HIS A 435 -7.85 -21.29 23.37
N VAL A 436 -6.66 -21.44 23.96
CA VAL A 436 -5.61 -22.32 23.42
C VAL A 436 -5.89 -23.78 23.80
N TYR A 437 -6.26 -24.06 25.06
CA TYR A 437 -6.47 -25.43 25.56
C TYR A 437 -7.78 -26.08 25.07
N ASP A 438 -8.86 -25.33 24.87
CA ASP A 438 -10.07 -25.86 24.21
C ASP A 438 -9.83 -26.26 22.74
N ASN A 439 -8.68 -25.88 22.16
CA ASN A 439 -8.30 -26.20 20.79
C ASN A 439 -7.12 -27.18 20.67
N TYR A 440 -6.55 -27.67 21.78
CA TYR A 440 -5.54 -28.74 21.78
C TYR A 440 -6.11 -30.13 22.08
N SER A 441 -7.44 -30.27 22.20
CA SER A 441 -8.12 -31.56 22.26
C SER A 441 -8.62 -32.01 20.89
N ILE A 442 -7.76 -32.07 19.87
CA ILE A 442 -7.92 -32.94 18.68
C ILE A 442 -6.50 -33.33 18.19
N SER A 443 -6.26 -34.64 18.24
CA SER A 443 -5.20 -35.50 17.66
C SER A 443 -3.93 -34.88 17.07
#